data_AF-A0A3D5ZKP2-F1
#
_entry.id   AF-A0A3D5ZKP2-F1
#
_cell.length_a   1.000
_cell.length_b   1.000
_cell.length_c   1.000
_cell.angle_alpha   90.00
_cell.angle_beta   90.00
_cell.angle_gamma   90.00
#
_symmetry.space_group_name_H-M   'P 1'
#
loop_
_entity.id
_entity.type
_entity.pdbx_description
1 polymer ?
#
loop_
_entity_poly.entity_id
_entity_poly.type
_entity_poly.pdbx_seq_one_letter_code
_entity_poly.pdbx_strand_id
1 'polypeptide(L)'
;MSITDERARQLAELDQTIRKKITAIDTKYSTSFVEPELDLPDSLNLVPLTFTPKSDVQIADLAHEQALPSYLVKKDAENLSYSKALDANTASVTEATYANKSNLAKLLAAYNSDVATAHRRLADNGLQFSSIIYAAEKRLLAEYNNNVDKENADYAHKCAVLATAKQNLDARHTERITYLDNQLAAREAELATEIRRKQENERLAVTKYNAALEEREVKYQASCARAREYAREAEYDRALEASKLYSELGETGFNNQMKAEKLACCRFYMNGLTKEEALAIAQGSSFYSNALGTHYQTLLQWINDNLS
;
A
#
# COMPACT_ATOMS: atom_id res chain seq x y z
N MET A 1 61.49 1.69 4.28
CA MET A 1 60.29 2.28 3.68
C MET A 1 59.35 2.69 4.81
N SER A 2 58.77 3.89 4.80
CA SER A 2 57.79 4.27 5.83
C SER A 2 56.50 3.49 5.60
N ILE A 3 56.12 2.67 6.57
CA ILE A 3 54.82 2.01 6.58
C ILE A 3 53.76 3.13 6.57
N THR A 4 52.92 3.14 5.53
CA THR A 4 51.79 4.09 5.46
C THR A 4 50.86 3.87 6.65
N ASP A 5 50.19 4.91 7.15
CA ASP A 5 49.27 4.80 8.29
C ASP A 5 48.20 3.71 8.10
N GLU A 6 47.74 3.50 6.86
CA GLU A 6 46.80 2.45 6.50
C GLU A 6 47.39 1.04 6.67
N ARG A 7 48.61 0.83 6.17
CA ARG A 7 49.34 -0.43 6.35
C ARG A 7 49.66 -0.70 7.82
N ALA A 8 49.97 0.33 8.60
CA ALA A 8 50.18 0.19 10.04
C ALA A 8 48.92 -0.29 10.78
N ARG A 9 47.72 0.18 10.38
CA ARG A 9 46.44 -0.30 10.93
C ARG A 9 46.18 -1.77 10.57
N GLN A 10 46.40 -2.16 9.32
CA GLN A 10 46.26 -3.55 8.89
C GLN A 10 47.17 -4.50 9.66
N LEU A 11 48.43 -4.10 9.90
CA LEU A 11 49.37 -4.89 10.70
C LEU A 11 48.94 -4.99 12.17
N ALA A 12 48.34 -3.94 12.73
CA ALA A 12 47.80 -3.96 14.09
C ALA A 12 46.58 -4.91 14.23
N GLU A 13 45.68 -4.93 13.26
CA GLU A 13 44.54 -5.88 13.21
C GLU A 13 45.02 -7.33 13.05
N LEU A 14 46.03 -7.54 12.20
CA LEU A 14 46.68 -8.84 12.05
C LEU A 14 47.36 -9.28 13.35
N ASP A 15 48.11 -8.39 14.02
CA ASP A 15 48.73 -8.66 15.31
C ASP A 15 47.68 -9.08 16.36
N GLN A 16 46.57 -8.35 16.46
CA GLN A 16 45.45 -8.74 17.34
C GLN A 16 44.88 -10.12 16.99
N THR A 17 44.77 -10.43 15.70
CA THR A 17 44.28 -11.73 15.22
C THR A 17 45.24 -12.85 15.62
N ILE A 18 46.54 -12.67 15.41
CA ILE A 18 47.58 -13.64 15.78
C ILE A 18 47.57 -13.87 17.29
N ARG A 19 47.51 -12.79 18.09
CA ARG A 19 47.42 -12.88 19.56
C ARG A 19 46.21 -13.70 20.00
N LYS A 20 45.02 -13.42 19.44
CA LYS A 20 43.80 -14.19 19.75
C LYS A 20 43.98 -15.68 19.42
N LYS A 21 44.61 -16.01 18.30
CA LYS A 21 44.88 -17.41 17.91
C LYS A 21 45.91 -18.08 18.83
N ILE A 22 46.94 -17.37 19.26
CA ILE A 22 47.92 -17.87 20.24
C ILE A 22 47.26 -18.13 21.59
N THR A 23 46.43 -17.20 22.08
CA THR A 23 45.65 -17.39 23.31
C THR A 23 44.70 -18.58 23.20
N ALA A 24 44.06 -18.79 22.04
CA ALA A 24 43.22 -19.98 21.82
C ALA A 24 44.02 -21.29 21.88
N ILE A 25 45.29 -21.27 21.44
CA ILE A 25 46.21 -22.42 21.63
C ILE A 25 46.53 -22.59 23.11
N ASP A 26 46.78 -21.51 23.87
CA ASP A 26 46.93 -21.62 25.33
C ASP A 26 45.72 -22.28 25.99
N THR A 27 44.50 -21.88 25.61
CA THR A 27 43.26 -22.48 26.10
C THR A 27 43.15 -23.96 25.71
N LYS A 28 43.48 -24.32 24.46
CA LYS A 28 43.50 -25.71 23.98
C LYS A 28 44.36 -26.62 24.86
N TYR A 29 45.54 -26.13 25.28
CA TYR A 29 46.48 -26.86 26.13
C TYR A 29 46.28 -26.61 27.64
N SER A 30 45.17 -26.00 28.07
CA SER A 30 44.87 -25.87 29.50
C SER A 30 44.38 -27.20 30.08
N THR A 31 44.99 -27.72 31.14
CA THR A 31 44.43 -28.91 31.83
C THR A 31 43.28 -28.54 32.78
N SER A 32 43.04 -27.26 33.00
CA SER A 32 41.98 -26.75 33.87
C SER A 32 40.73 -26.43 33.07
N PHE A 33 39.57 -26.72 33.66
CA PHE A 33 38.28 -26.26 33.17
C PHE A 33 38.17 -24.73 33.27
N VAL A 34 37.73 -24.09 32.20
CA VAL A 34 37.42 -22.66 32.16
C VAL A 34 35.97 -22.48 31.76
N GLU A 35 35.14 -21.92 32.64
CA GLU A 35 33.71 -21.69 32.34
C GLU A 35 33.56 -20.91 31.02
N PRO A 36 32.86 -21.47 30.00
CA PRO A 36 32.69 -20.79 28.72
C PRO A 36 31.80 -19.56 28.86
N GLU A 37 32.27 -18.42 28.34
CA GLU A 37 31.47 -17.21 28.23
C GLU A 37 30.66 -17.23 26.92
N LEU A 38 29.33 -17.28 27.05
CA LEU A 38 28.40 -17.14 25.92
C LEU A 38 27.66 -15.82 26.03
N ASP A 39 27.75 -14.99 25.00
CA ASP A 39 26.98 -13.77 24.86
C ASP A 39 25.54 -14.09 24.43
N LEU A 40 24.74 -14.55 25.39
CA LEU A 40 23.33 -14.88 25.21
C LEU A 40 22.50 -14.00 26.15
N PRO A 41 21.63 -13.12 25.62
CA PRO A 41 20.70 -12.35 26.44
C PRO A 41 19.86 -13.26 27.32
N ASP A 42 19.53 -12.83 28.54
CA ASP A 42 18.74 -13.65 29.45
C ASP A 42 17.25 -13.72 29.08
N SER A 43 16.77 -12.80 28.24
CA SER A 43 15.36 -12.73 27.82
C SER A 43 15.20 -12.19 26.39
N LEU A 44 14.10 -12.57 25.74
CA LEU A 44 13.68 -11.94 24.48
C LEU A 44 13.06 -10.56 24.71
N ASN A 45 12.64 -10.23 25.94
CA ASN A 45 11.96 -8.98 26.31
C ASN A 45 10.77 -8.64 25.40
N LEU A 46 10.00 -9.66 24.99
CA LEU A 46 8.84 -9.45 24.12
C LEU A 46 7.73 -8.70 24.87
N VAL A 47 7.25 -7.62 24.26
CA VAL A 47 6.20 -6.77 24.85
C VAL A 47 4.82 -7.20 24.35
N PRO A 48 3.79 -7.20 25.22
CA PRO A 48 2.40 -7.39 24.80
C PRO A 48 1.93 -6.33 23.79
N LEU A 49 1.20 -6.79 22.78
CA LEU A 49 0.53 -5.88 21.84
C LEU A 49 -0.79 -5.40 22.42
N THR A 50 -1.10 -4.13 22.19
CA THR A 50 -2.39 -3.52 22.51
C THR A 50 -3.27 -3.46 21.26
N PHE A 51 -4.57 -3.71 21.45
CA PHE A 51 -5.56 -3.60 20.38
C PHE A 51 -6.67 -2.64 20.82
N THR A 52 -6.94 -1.64 19.99
CA THR A 52 -8.01 -0.67 20.22
C THR A 52 -9.09 -0.85 19.15
N PRO A 53 -10.28 -1.36 19.50
CA PRO A 53 -11.37 -1.51 18.55
C PRO A 53 -11.90 -0.14 18.12
N LYS A 54 -12.25 -0.02 16.85
CA LYS A 54 -13.07 1.07 16.31
C LYS A 54 -14.49 0.93 16.82
N SER A 55 -15.11 2.07 17.16
CA SER A 55 -16.52 2.13 17.53
C SER A 55 -17.43 1.89 16.31
N ASP A 56 -18.69 1.54 16.55
CA ASP A 56 -19.67 1.37 15.47
C ASP A 56 -19.84 2.62 14.61
N VAL A 57 -19.74 3.82 15.22
CA VAL A 57 -19.79 5.10 14.50
C VAL A 57 -18.60 5.21 13.55
N GLN A 58 -17.38 4.94 14.02
CA GLN A 58 -16.19 4.97 13.17
C GLN A 58 -16.24 3.94 12.05
N ILE A 59 -16.85 2.77 12.29
CA ILE A 59 -17.04 1.74 11.26
C ILE A 59 -18.05 2.21 10.21
N ALA A 60 -19.15 2.84 10.62
CA ALA A 60 -20.14 3.40 9.72
C ALA A 60 -19.55 4.52 8.86
N ASP A 61 -18.80 5.44 9.47
CA ASP A 61 -18.13 6.55 8.76
C ASP A 61 -17.15 6.02 7.70
N LEU A 62 -16.31 5.05 8.05
CA LEU A 62 -15.38 4.43 7.10
C LEU A 62 -16.08 3.69 5.96
N ALA A 63 -17.22 3.05 6.24
CA ALA A 63 -18.02 2.39 5.22
C ALA A 63 -18.66 3.42 4.27
N HIS A 64 -19.17 4.52 4.81
CA HIS A 64 -19.72 5.64 4.05
C HIS A 64 -18.66 6.28 3.15
N GLU A 65 -17.49 6.63 3.70
CA GLU A 65 -16.37 7.22 2.95
C GLU A 65 -15.92 6.34 1.77
N GLN A 66 -15.95 5.01 1.94
CA GLN A 66 -15.58 4.06 0.88
C GLN A 66 -16.68 3.90 -0.19
N ALA A 67 -17.95 3.99 0.18
CA ALA A 67 -19.08 3.81 -0.73
C ALA A 67 -19.44 5.10 -1.51
N LEU A 68 -19.27 6.26 -0.87
CA LEU A 68 -19.73 7.56 -1.35
C LEU A 68 -19.21 7.94 -2.75
N PRO A 69 -17.92 7.79 -3.10
CA PRO A 69 -17.42 8.24 -4.39
C PRO A 69 -18.12 7.56 -5.58
N SER A 70 -18.34 6.24 -5.50
CA SER A 70 -19.03 5.52 -6.57
C SER A 70 -20.50 5.90 -6.68
N TYR A 71 -21.15 6.23 -5.57
CA TYR A 71 -22.53 6.71 -5.57
C TYR A 71 -22.65 8.09 -6.21
N LEU A 72 -21.78 9.03 -5.83
CA LEU A 72 -21.80 10.40 -6.37
C LEU A 72 -21.64 10.41 -7.89
N VAL A 73 -20.70 9.63 -8.43
CA VAL A 73 -20.51 9.52 -9.90
C VAL A 73 -21.80 9.06 -10.61
N LYS A 74 -22.51 8.07 -10.05
CA LYS A 74 -23.77 7.58 -10.63
C LYS A 74 -24.90 8.60 -10.49
N LYS A 75 -24.98 9.28 -9.35
CA LYS A 75 -25.99 10.30 -9.07
C LYS A 75 -25.83 11.51 -9.98
N ASP A 76 -24.60 11.98 -10.16
CA ASP A 76 -24.30 13.12 -11.01
C ASP A 76 -24.60 12.82 -12.49
N ALA A 77 -24.28 11.61 -12.94
CA ALA A 77 -24.63 11.16 -14.28
C ALA A 77 -26.15 11.11 -14.51
N GLU A 78 -26.92 10.63 -13.52
CA GLU A 78 -28.38 10.61 -13.58
C GLU A 78 -28.96 12.04 -13.62
N ASN A 79 -28.50 12.91 -12.71
CA ASN A 79 -28.95 14.31 -12.65
C ASN A 79 -28.66 15.05 -13.96
N LEU A 80 -27.48 14.82 -14.57
CA LEU A 80 -27.13 15.42 -15.85
C LEU A 80 -28.01 14.91 -16.98
N SER A 81 -28.29 13.60 -17.01
CA SER A 81 -29.20 12.99 -17.99
C SER A 81 -30.61 13.56 -17.88
N TYR A 82 -31.14 13.65 -16.65
CA TYR A 82 -32.44 14.24 -16.36
C TYR A 82 -32.51 15.71 -16.80
N SER A 83 -31.52 16.53 -16.43
CA SER A 83 -31.49 17.95 -16.82
C SER A 83 -31.57 18.12 -18.33
N LYS A 84 -30.79 17.34 -19.10
CA LYS A 84 -30.80 17.41 -20.57
C LYS A 84 -32.17 17.02 -21.15
N ALA A 85 -32.81 16.00 -20.59
CA ALA A 85 -34.13 15.57 -21.05
C ALA A 85 -35.22 16.61 -20.70
N LEU A 86 -35.11 17.26 -19.55
CA LEU A 86 -36.01 18.33 -19.13
C LEU A 86 -35.86 19.57 -20.03
N ASP A 87 -34.64 19.95 -20.37
CA ASP A 87 -34.34 21.05 -21.28
C ASP A 87 -34.91 20.77 -22.68
N ALA A 88 -34.74 19.55 -23.20
CA ALA A 88 -35.29 19.13 -24.48
C ALA A 88 -36.84 19.15 -24.49
N ASN A 89 -37.48 18.72 -23.40
CA ASN A 89 -38.93 18.81 -23.25
C ASN A 89 -39.40 20.27 -23.25
N THR A 90 -38.71 21.13 -22.50
CA THR A 90 -39.01 22.57 -22.40
C THR A 90 -38.84 23.27 -23.75
N ALA A 91 -37.80 22.93 -24.50
CA ALA A 91 -37.59 23.41 -25.86
C ALA A 91 -38.74 22.97 -26.78
N SER A 92 -39.18 21.72 -26.70
CA SER A 92 -40.30 21.19 -27.49
C SER A 92 -41.62 21.90 -27.21
N VAL A 93 -41.90 22.23 -25.94
CA VAL A 93 -43.10 23.01 -25.55
C VAL A 93 -43.03 24.42 -26.14
N THR A 94 -41.83 25.03 -26.08
CA THR A 94 -41.58 26.37 -26.62
C THR A 94 -41.78 26.39 -28.14
N GLU A 95 -41.22 25.41 -28.84
CA GLU A 95 -41.39 25.24 -30.29
C GLU A 95 -42.86 25.03 -30.67
N ALA A 96 -43.59 24.16 -29.98
CA ALA A 96 -45.01 23.96 -30.20
C ALA A 96 -45.82 25.25 -30.03
N THR A 97 -45.45 26.07 -29.03
CA THR A 97 -46.08 27.37 -28.77
C THR A 97 -45.86 28.36 -29.91
N TYR A 98 -44.62 28.47 -30.41
CA TYR A 98 -44.30 29.35 -31.53
C TYR A 98 -44.94 28.88 -32.83
N ALA A 99 -44.95 27.56 -33.08
CA ALA A 99 -45.59 26.98 -34.26
C ALA A 99 -47.09 27.30 -34.29
N ASN A 100 -47.80 27.09 -33.16
CA ASN A 100 -49.22 27.44 -33.05
C ASN A 100 -49.46 28.93 -33.34
N LYS A 101 -48.71 29.84 -32.69
CA LYS A 101 -48.81 31.28 -32.94
C LYS A 101 -48.60 31.64 -34.41
N SER A 102 -47.61 31.03 -35.06
CA SER A 102 -47.35 31.24 -36.48
C SER A 102 -48.48 30.73 -37.37
N ASN A 103 -49.03 29.55 -37.07
CA ASN A 103 -50.13 28.96 -37.83
C ASN A 103 -51.42 29.78 -37.69
N LEU A 104 -51.77 30.22 -36.49
CA LEU A 104 -52.91 31.11 -36.27
C LEU A 104 -52.77 32.43 -37.05
N ALA A 105 -51.56 33.01 -37.08
CA ALA A 105 -51.30 34.22 -37.88
C ALA A 105 -51.47 33.97 -39.40
N LYS A 106 -51.02 32.81 -39.91
CA LYS A 106 -51.23 32.42 -41.31
C LYS A 106 -52.71 32.22 -41.63
N LEU A 107 -53.47 31.57 -40.74
CA LEU A 107 -54.92 31.40 -40.90
C LEU A 107 -55.64 32.75 -40.96
N LEU A 108 -55.26 33.70 -40.11
CA LEU A 108 -55.84 35.05 -40.11
C LEU A 108 -55.51 35.81 -41.40
N ALA A 109 -54.26 35.71 -41.88
CA ALA A 109 -53.84 36.33 -43.13
C ALA A 109 -54.58 35.73 -44.34
N ALA A 110 -54.76 34.41 -44.37
CA ALA A 110 -55.52 33.71 -45.40
C ALA A 110 -56.99 34.15 -45.41
N TYR A 111 -57.64 34.17 -44.24
CA TYR A 111 -59.01 34.66 -44.09
C TYR A 111 -59.17 36.10 -44.63
N ASN A 112 -58.29 37.02 -44.23
CA ASN A 112 -58.32 38.41 -44.72
C ASN A 112 -58.15 38.50 -46.25
N SER A 113 -57.28 37.67 -46.83
CA SER A 113 -57.08 37.58 -48.28
C SER A 113 -58.31 37.04 -49.02
N ASP A 114 -58.94 36.00 -48.47
CA ASP A 114 -60.14 35.38 -49.05
C ASP A 114 -61.34 36.32 -49.00
N VAL A 115 -61.52 37.04 -47.89
CA VAL A 115 -62.56 38.09 -47.77
C VAL A 115 -62.33 39.18 -48.81
N ALA A 116 -61.10 39.72 -48.92
CA ALA A 116 -60.80 40.76 -49.91
C ALA A 116 -61.01 40.29 -51.36
N THR A 117 -60.72 39.02 -51.65
CA THR A 117 -60.94 38.41 -52.97
C THR A 117 -62.42 38.22 -53.25
N ALA A 118 -63.21 37.77 -52.28
CA ALA A 118 -64.66 37.63 -52.39
C ALA A 118 -65.33 38.99 -52.63
N HIS A 119 -64.92 40.04 -51.91
CA HIS A 119 -65.40 41.40 -52.10
C HIS A 119 -65.15 41.92 -53.52
N ARG A 120 -63.91 41.77 -54.03
CA ARG A 120 -63.57 42.16 -55.41
C ARG A 120 -64.44 41.44 -56.43
N ARG A 121 -64.55 40.11 -56.33
CA ARG A 121 -65.39 39.31 -57.24
C ARG A 121 -66.86 39.74 -57.21
N LEU A 122 -67.41 40.04 -56.04
CA LEU A 122 -68.82 40.48 -55.94
C LEU A 122 -69.02 41.89 -56.48
N ALA A 123 -68.06 42.79 -56.29
CA ALA A 123 -68.07 44.13 -56.89
C ALA A 123 -68.00 44.06 -58.43
N ASP A 124 -67.09 43.24 -58.98
CA ASP A 124 -66.95 43.04 -60.44
C ASP A 124 -68.23 42.50 -61.10
N ASN A 125 -69.07 41.79 -60.34
CA ASN A 125 -70.36 41.26 -60.80
C ASN A 125 -71.57 42.15 -60.44
N GLY A 126 -71.36 43.36 -59.88
CA GLY A 126 -72.44 44.29 -59.51
C GLY A 126 -73.27 43.85 -58.29
N LEU A 127 -72.80 42.89 -57.50
CA LEU A 127 -73.50 42.28 -56.37
C LEU A 127 -73.04 42.78 -55.00
N GLN A 128 -72.28 43.87 -54.96
CA GLN A 128 -71.62 44.39 -53.75
C GLN A 128 -72.60 44.73 -52.61
N PHE A 129 -73.82 45.16 -52.93
CA PHE A 129 -74.86 45.52 -51.95
C PHE A 129 -75.96 44.46 -51.80
N SER A 130 -75.74 43.25 -52.33
CA SER A 130 -76.70 42.16 -52.25
C SER A 130 -76.54 41.35 -50.95
N SER A 131 -77.58 40.63 -50.53
CA SER A 131 -77.51 39.69 -49.40
C SER A 131 -76.50 38.56 -49.57
N ILE A 132 -75.99 38.36 -50.80
CA ILE A 132 -75.00 37.34 -51.15
C ILE A 132 -73.64 37.64 -50.50
N ILE A 133 -73.27 38.91 -50.31
CA ILE A 133 -72.00 39.28 -49.66
C ILE A 133 -71.95 38.82 -48.20
N TYR A 134 -73.05 39.02 -47.48
CA TYR A 134 -73.19 38.60 -46.08
C TYR A 134 -73.14 37.08 -45.93
N ALA A 135 -73.77 36.34 -46.86
CA ALA A 135 -73.72 34.88 -46.87
C ALA A 135 -72.30 34.35 -47.14
N ALA A 136 -71.54 35.01 -48.04
CA ALA A 136 -70.16 34.64 -48.36
C ALA A 136 -69.20 34.92 -47.20
N GLU A 137 -69.28 36.10 -46.57
CA GLU A 137 -68.48 36.45 -45.39
C GLU A 137 -68.75 35.52 -44.21
N LYS A 138 -70.03 35.22 -43.95
CA LYS A 138 -70.41 34.31 -42.87
C LYS A 138 -69.84 32.90 -43.08
N ARG A 139 -69.78 32.42 -44.33
CA ARG A 139 -69.16 31.14 -44.67
C ARG A 139 -67.65 31.15 -44.46
N LEU A 140 -66.95 32.18 -44.95
CA LEU A 140 -65.50 32.31 -44.77
C LEU A 140 -65.12 32.43 -43.30
N LEU A 141 -65.90 33.18 -42.51
CA LEU A 141 -65.69 33.31 -41.07
C LEU A 141 -65.90 31.98 -40.35
N ALA A 142 -66.94 31.22 -40.71
CA ALA A 142 -67.18 29.90 -40.14
C ALA A 142 -66.04 28.91 -40.46
N GLU A 143 -65.50 28.96 -41.69
CA GLU A 143 -64.36 28.14 -42.09
C GLU A 143 -63.07 28.53 -41.36
N TYR A 144 -62.78 29.83 -41.24
CA TYR A 144 -61.66 30.34 -40.44
C TYR A 144 -61.75 29.87 -38.98
N ASN A 145 -62.91 30.08 -38.33
CA ASN A 145 -63.12 29.66 -36.94
C ASN A 145 -62.93 28.15 -36.77
N ASN A 146 -63.48 27.33 -37.67
CA ASN A 146 -63.28 25.88 -37.64
C ASN A 146 -61.80 25.48 -37.76
N ASN A 147 -61.02 26.17 -38.59
CA ASN A 147 -59.60 25.88 -38.75
C ASN A 147 -58.77 26.35 -37.54
N VAL A 148 -59.13 27.49 -36.93
CA VAL A 148 -58.54 27.96 -35.68
C VAL A 148 -58.82 26.99 -34.53
N ASP A 149 -60.05 26.48 -34.43
CA ASP A 149 -60.41 25.51 -33.40
C ASP A 149 -59.62 24.20 -33.55
N LYS A 150 -59.44 23.72 -34.78
CA LYS A 150 -58.60 22.54 -35.06
C LYS A 150 -57.14 22.77 -34.67
N GLU A 151 -56.53 23.88 -35.10
CA GLU A 151 -55.14 24.19 -34.77
C GLU A 151 -54.94 24.31 -33.24
N ASN A 152 -55.87 24.96 -32.54
CA ASN A 152 -55.82 25.07 -31.08
C ASN A 152 -55.99 23.71 -30.39
N ALA A 153 -56.86 22.84 -30.90
CA ALA A 153 -57.03 21.48 -30.39
C ALA A 153 -55.76 20.62 -30.59
N ASP A 154 -55.13 20.69 -31.77
CA ASP A 154 -53.88 19.99 -32.07
C ASP A 154 -52.73 20.49 -31.20
N TYR A 155 -52.62 21.81 -30.99
CA TYR A 155 -51.66 22.41 -30.06
C TYR A 155 -51.90 21.94 -28.62
N ALA A 156 -53.15 21.98 -28.14
CA ALA A 156 -53.50 21.52 -26.80
C ALA A 156 -53.15 20.04 -26.59
N HIS A 157 -53.41 19.19 -27.60
CA HIS A 157 -53.03 17.79 -27.57
C HIS A 157 -51.50 17.61 -27.48
N LYS A 158 -50.72 18.31 -28.31
CA LYS A 158 -49.24 18.27 -28.27
C LYS A 158 -48.70 18.68 -26.89
N CYS A 159 -49.23 19.77 -26.32
CA CYS A 159 -48.84 20.21 -24.98
C CYS A 159 -49.19 19.20 -23.90
N ALA A 160 -50.35 18.53 -24.00
CA ALA A 160 -50.74 17.47 -23.06
C ALA A 160 -49.77 16.28 -23.13
N VAL A 161 -49.39 15.84 -24.34
CA VAL A 161 -48.41 14.75 -24.53
C VAL A 161 -47.05 15.12 -23.94
N LEU A 162 -46.56 16.34 -24.18
CA LEU A 162 -45.30 16.83 -23.62
C LEU A 162 -45.34 16.94 -22.08
N ALA A 163 -46.47 17.35 -21.51
CA ALA A 163 -46.68 17.40 -20.07
C ALA A 163 -46.64 15.99 -19.45
N THR A 164 -47.30 15.00 -20.06
CA THR A 164 -47.22 13.60 -19.64
C THR A 164 -45.80 13.05 -19.76
N ALA A 165 -45.09 13.38 -20.84
CA ALA A 165 -43.69 12.97 -21.01
C ALA A 165 -42.80 13.53 -19.89
N LYS A 166 -43.01 14.79 -19.47
CA LYS A 166 -42.31 15.39 -18.34
C LYS A 166 -42.64 14.68 -17.02
N GLN A 167 -43.92 14.43 -16.74
CA GLN A 167 -44.32 13.70 -15.52
C GLN A 167 -43.67 12.32 -15.43
N ASN A 168 -43.61 11.60 -16.55
CA ASN A 168 -42.93 10.30 -16.62
C ASN A 168 -41.42 10.43 -16.42
N LEU A 169 -40.80 11.50 -16.92
CA LEU A 169 -39.38 11.79 -16.69
C LEU A 169 -39.11 12.04 -15.20
N ASP A 170 -39.93 12.85 -14.54
CA ASP A 170 -39.81 13.18 -13.11
C ASP A 170 -39.97 11.93 -12.23
N ALA A 171 -40.95 11.07 -12.56
CA ALA A 171 -41.17 9.80 -11.86
C ALA A 171 -39.95 8.87 -11.99
N ARG A 172 -39.45 8.67 -13.22
CA ARG A 172 -38.27 7.81 -13.48
C ARG A 172 -37.02 8.32 -12.78
N HIS A 173 -36.79 9.64 -12.78
CA HIS A 173 -35.67 10.22 -12.07
C HIS A 173 -35.77 9.94 -10.57
N THR A 174 -36.95 10.15 -9.98
CA THR A 174 -37.18 9.89 -8.54
C THR A 174 -36.93 8.42 -8.20
N GLU A 175 -37.50 7.50 -8.97
CA GLU A 175 -37.29 6.05 -8.81
C GLU A 175 -35.80 5.69 -8.90
N ARG A 176 -35.09 6.29 -9.85
CA ARG A 176 -33.66 6.03 -10.05
C ARG A 176 -32.80 6.56 -8.91
N ILE A 177 -33.10 7.74 -8.36
CA ILE A 177 -32.40 8.26 -7.18
C ILE A 177 -32.65 7.38 -5.97
N THR A 178 -33.90 7.02 -5.69
CA THR A 178 -34.23 6.08 -4.60
C THR A 178 -33.50 4.75 -4.77
N TYR A 179 -33.42 4.23 -6.00
CA TYR A 179 -32.66 3.02 -6.27
C TYR A 179 -31.15 3.19 -5.97
N LEU A 180 -30.56 4.32 -6.35
CA LEU A 180 -29.15 4.61 -6.03
C LEU A 180 -28.91 4.78 -4.53
N ASP A 181 -29.85 5.41 -3.80
CA ASP A 181 -29.78 5.56 -2.34
C ASP A 181 -29.84 4.19 -1.64
N ASN A 182 -30.72 3.30 -2.11
CA ASN A 182 -30.79 1.92 -1.61
C ASN A 182 -29.51 1.14 -1.92
N GLN A 183 -28.90 1.32 -3.10
CA GLN A 183 -27.60 0.72 -3.41
C GLN A 183 -26.48 1.23 -2.49
N LEU A 184 -26.49 2.54 -2.18
CA LEU A 184 -25.52 3.13 -1.26
C LEU A 184 -25.65 2.49 0.12
N ALA A 185 -26.86 2.47 0.69
CA ALA A 185 -27.11 1.88 2.01
C ALA A 185 -26.74 0.39 2.07
N ALA A 186 -27.06 -0.39 1.03
CA ALA A 186 -26.66 -1.79 0.94
C ALA A 186 -25.14 -1.95 0.91
N ARG A 187 -24.44 -1.11 0.13
CA ARG A 187 -22.99 -1.15 0.01
C ARG A 187 -22.30 -0.76 1.32
N GLU A 188 -22.82 0.25 2.01
CA GLU A 188 -22.34 0.65 3.34
C GLU A 188 -22.50 -0.48 4.36
N ALA A 189 -23.63 -1.19 4.35
CA ALA A 189 -23.85 -2.32 5.24
C ALA A 189 -22.87 -3.49 4.97
N GLU A 190 -22.60 -3.81 3.70
CA GLU A 190 -21.60 -4.79 3.29
C GLU A 190 -20.19 -4.40 3.79
N LEU A 191 -19.79 -3.15 3.54
CA LEU A 191 -18.47 -2.64 3.93
C LEU A 191 -18.30 -2.60 5.45
N ALA A 192 -19.32 -2.17 6.19
CA ALA A 192 -19.33 -2.20 7.66
C ALA A 192 -19.12 -3.63 8.19
N THR A 193 -19.73 -4.63 7.55
CA THR A 193 -19.56 -6.05 7.90
C THR A 193 -18.13 -6.52 7.63
N GLU A 194 -17.55 -6.13 6.49
CA GLU A 194 -16.16 -6.46 6.16
C GLU A 194 -15.17 -5.81 7.13
N ILE A 195 -15.39 -4.55 7.51
CA ILE A 195 -14.57 -3.82 8.49
C ILE A 195 -14.64 -4.51 9.85
N ARG A 196 -15.83 -4.89 10.33
CA ARG A 196 -16.00 -5.66 11.58
C ARG A 196 -15.24 -6.97 11.55
N ARG A 197 -15.29 -7.70 10.42
CA ARG A 197 -14.56 -8.96 10.25
C ARG A 197 -13.04 -8.74 10.30
N LYS A 198 -12.52 -7.71 9.64
CA LYS A 198 -11.08 -7.35 9.70
C LYS A 198 -10.66 -7.01 11.13
N GLN A 199 -11.48 -6.22 11.82
CA GLN A 199 -11.26 -5.85 13.21
C GLN A 199 -11.20 -7.06 14.15
N GLU A 200 -12.11 -8.02 13.98
CA GLU A 200 -12.12 -9.25 14.79
C GLU A 200 -10.87 -10.12 14.50
N ASN A 201 -10.45 -10.22 13.24
CA ASN A 201 -9.23 -10.93 12.88
C ASN A 201 -7.98 -10.30 13.53
N GLU A 202 -7.89 -8.97 13.55
CA GLU A 202 -6.80 -8.25 14.23
C GLU A 202 -6.82 -8.51 15.75
N ARG A 203 -8.00 -8.45 16.38
CA ARG A 203 -8.19 -8.76 17.81
C ARG A 203 -7.72 -10.18 18.13
N LEU A 204 -8.10 -11.16 17.30
CA LEU A 204 -7.70 -12.56 17.47
C LEU A 204 -6.19 -12.75 17.27
N ALA A 205 -5.59 -12.06 16.30
CA ALA A 205 -4.15 -12.11 16.06
C ALA A 205 -3.36 -11.55 17.26
N VAL A 206 -3.78 -10.40 17.80
CA VAL A 206 -3.17 -9.80 19.01
C VAL A 206 -3.33 -10.73 20.21
N THR A 207 -4.51 -11.32 20.39
CA THR A 207 -4.78 -12.27 21.47
C THR A 207 -3.89 -13.50 21.36
N LYS A 208 -3.75 -14.08 20.16
CA LYS A 208 -2.90 -15.24 19.90
C LYS A 208 -1.43 -14.92 20.12
N TYR A 209 -0.98 -13.75 19.70
CA TYR A 209 0.40 -13.29 19.96
C TYR A 209 0.66 -13.17 21.46
N ASN A 210 -0.22 -12.47 22.19
CA ASN A 210 -0.06 -12.24 23.63
C ASN A 210 -0.10 -13.57 24.42
N ALA A 211 -0.98 -14.50 24.04
CA ALA A 211 -1.05 -15.82 24.66
C ALA A 211 0.21 -16.67 24.45
N ALA A 212 0.96 -16.43 23.37
CA ALA A 212 2.18 -17.16 23.05
C ALA A 212 3.46 -16.49 23.58
N LEU A 213 3.37 -15.35 24.27
CA LEU A 213 4.55 -14.61 24.76
C LEU A 213 5.36 -15.43 25.77
N GLU A 214 4.69 -15.94 26.80
CA GLU A 214 5.33 -16.73 27.86
C GLU A 214 5.94 -18.02 27.30
N GLU A 215 5.22 -18.72 26.41
CA GLU A 215 5.74 -19.93 25.77
C GLU A 215 7.02 -19.66 24.96
N ARG A 216 7.08 -18.53 24.24
CA ARG A 216 8.27 -18.11 23.48
C ARG A 216 9.44 -17.79 24.41
N GLU A 217 9.17 -17.09 25.50
CA GLU A 217 10.17 -16.75 26.52
C GLU A 217 10.75 -18.01 27.16
N VAL A 218 9.90 -18.96 27.57
CA VAL A 218 10.31 -20.25 28.13
C VAL A 218 11.14 -21.06 27.12
N LYS A 219 10.72 -21.11 25.85
CA LYS A 219 11.47 -21.80 24.79
C LYS A 219 12.85 -21.18 24.56
N TYR A 220 12.95 -19.87 24.61
CA TYR A 220 14.21 -19.15 24.49
C TYR A 220 15.14 -19.46 25.67
N GLN A 221 14.65 -19.34 26.90
CA GLN A 221 15.41 -19.65 28.11
C GLN A 221 15.91 -21.11 28.10
N ALA A 222 15.06 -22.06 27.70
CA ALA A 222 15.45 -23.45 27.52
C ALA A 222 16.53 -23.64 26.43
N SER A 223 16.49 -22.84 25.35
CA SER A 223 17.53 -22.83 24.32
C SER A 223 18.86 -22.27 24.84
N CYS A 224 18.83 -21.18 25.61
CA CYS A 224 20.01 -20.61 26.24
C CYS A 224 20.63 -21.57 27.24
N ALA A 225 19.81 -22.26 28.05
CA ALA A 225 20.27 -23.28 28.98
C ALA A 225 20.98 -24.44 28.25
N ARG A 226 20.38 -24.97 27.17
CA ARG A 226 21.02 -26.00 26.35
C ARG A 226 22.33 -25.53 25.73
N ALA A 227 22.39 -24.31 25.20
CA ALA A 227 23.61 -23.77 24.60
C ALA A 227 24.75 -23.65 25.64
N ARG A 228 24.42 -23.21 26.87
CA ARG A 228 25.37 -23.16 27.99
C ARG A 228 25.86 -24.56 28.39
N GLU A 229 24.97 -25.54 28.45
CA GLU A 229 25.33 -26.94 28.76
C GLU A 229 26.23 -27.55 27.69
N TYR A 230 25.89 -27.40 26.40
CA TYR A 230 26.75 -27.86 25.30
C TYR A 230 28.14 -27.22 25.31
N ALA A 231 28.24 -25.92 25.63
CA ALA A 231 29.53 -25.26 25.75
C ALA A 231 30.37 -25.82 26.90
N ARG A 232 29.73 -26.11 28.05
CA ARG A 232 30.40 -26.74 29.20
C ARG A 232 30.90 -28.15 28.86
N GLU A 233 30.08 -28.96 28.20
CA GLU A 233 30.49 -30.30 27.75
C GLU A 233 31.70 -30.24 26.82
N ALA A 234 31.67 -29.36 25.82
CA ALA A 234 32.80 -29.17 24.90
C ALA A 234 34.09 -28.72 25.63
N GLU A 235 33.96 -27.90 26.67
CA GLU A 235 35.10 -27.48 27.49
C GLU A 235 35.64 -28.61 28.36
N TYR A 236 34.76 -29.46 28.93
CA TYR A 236 35.18 -30.66 29.66
C TYR A 236 35.95 -31.61 28.74
N ASP A 237 35.46 -31.83 27.53
CA ASP A 237 36.14 -32.68 26.54
C ASP A 237 37.52 -32.12 26.18
N ARG A 238 37.62 -30.81 25.92
CA ARG A 238 38.89 -30.12 25.67
C ARG A 238 39.87 -30.29 26.85
N ALA A 239 39.42 -30.08 28.09
CA ALA A 239 40.25 -30.23 29.29
C ALA A 239 40.73 -31.67 29.49
N LEU A 240 39.85 -32.64 29.20
CA LEU A 240 40.16 -34.06 29.27
C LEU A 240 41.20 -34.46 28.21
N GLU A 241 41.06 -33.99 26.97
CA GLU A 241 42.04 -34.22 25.91
C GLU A 241 43.41 -33.60 26.26
N ALA A 242 43.43 -32.37 26.76
CA ALA A 242 44.66 -31.73 27.22
C ALA A 242 45.32 -32.54 28.36
N SER A 243 44.53 -33.05 29.31
CA SER A 243 45.04 -33.84 30.44
C SER A 243 45.58 -35.21 30.01
N LYS A 244 44.93 -35.88 29.04
CA LYS A 244 45.45 -37.10 28.42
C LYS A 244 46.79 -36.85 27.74
N LEU A 245 46.87 -35.80 26.91
CA LEU A 245 48.11 -35.42 26.23
C LEU A 245 49.23 -35.08 27.22
N TYR A 246 48.91 -34.37 28.31
CA TYR A 246 49.87 -34.08 29.37
C TYR A 246 50.39 -35.34 30.05
N SER A 247 49.52 -36.31 30.30
CA SER A 247 49.89 -37.60 30.93
C SER A 247 50.78 -38.46 30.02
N GLU A 248 50.55 -38.41 28.71
CA GLU A 248 51.32 -39.17 27.71
C GLU A 248 52.71 -38.57 27.44
N LEU A 249 52.82 -37.24 27.36
CA LEU A 249 54.06 -36.55 26.99
C LEU A 249 54.90 -36.06 28.18
N GLY A 250 54.30 -35.98 29.36
CA GLY A 250 54.85 -35.28 30.52
C GLY A 250 54.93 -33.76 30.31
N GLU A 251 55.26 -33.04 31.40
CA GLU A 251 55.25 -31.57 31.43
C GLU A 251 56.13 -30.92 30.36
N THR A 252 57.33 -31.47 30.15
CA THR A 252 58.30 -30.91 29.19
C THR A 252 57.83 -31.11 27.76
N GLY A 253 57.33 -32.30 27.42
CA GLY A 253 56.83 -32.61 26.07
C GLY A 253 55.56 -31.82 25.73
N PHE A 254 54.64 -31.72 26.69
CA PHE A 254 53.40 -30.96 26.55
C PHE A 254 53.65 -29.46 26.28
N ASN A 255 54.49 -28.83 27.11
CA ASN A 255 54.87 -27.43 26.94
C ASN A 255 55.61 -27.17 25.62
N ASN A 256 56.44 -28.13 25.19
CA ASN A 256 57.15 -28.02 23.92
C ASN A 256 56.18 -28.08 22.73
N GLN A 257 55.22 -29.00 22.74
CA GLN A 257 54.22 -29.13 21.67
C GLN A 257 53.32 -27.89 21.57
N MET A 258 52.86 -27.36 22.71
CA MET A 258 52.10 -26.10 22.75
C MET A 258 52.89 -24.95 22.12
N LYS A 259 54.16 -24.77 22.50
CA LYS A 259 55.03 -23.71 21.95
C LYS A 259 55.34 -23.91 20.47
N ALA A 260 55.48 -25.15 20.01
CA ALA A 260 55.65 -25.48 18.60
C ALA A 260 54.39 -25.15 17.78
N GLU A 261 53.19 -25.41 18.29
CA GLU A 261 51.93 -25.05 17.63
C GLU A 261 51.76 -23.52 17.55
N LYS A 262 52.12 -22.79 18.62
CA LYS A 262 52.17 -21.31 18.59
C LYS A 262 53.16 -20.77 17.56
N LEU A 263 54.34 -21.39 17.44
CA LEU A 263 55.33 -21.03 16.44
C LEU A 263 54.77 -21.24 15.02
N ALA A 264 54.13 -22.39 14.78
CA ALA A 264 53.49 -22.68 13.50
C ALA A 264 52.36 -21.68 13.17
N CYS A 265 51.56 -21.29 14.17
CA CYS A 265 50.54 -20.25 14.03
C CYS A 265 51.16 -18.90 13.61
N CYS A 266 52.22 -18.45 14.28
CA CYS A 266 52.93 -17.22 13.91
C CYS A 266 53.43 -17.29 12.47
N ARG A 267 54.10 -18.40 12.09
CA ARG A 267 54.60 -18.61 10.73
C ARG A 267 53.49 -18.53 9.70
N PHE A 268 52.35 -19.17 9.96
CA PHE A 268 51.22 -19.18 9.04
C PHE A 268 50.69 -17.77 8.75
N TYR A 269 50.42 -16.97 9.80
CA TYR A 269 49.85 -15.63 9.63
C TYR A 269 50.85 -14.56 9.19
N MET A 270 52.14 -14.75 9.49
CA MET A 270 53.20 -13.84 9.05
C MET A 270 53.74 -14.20 7.66
N ASN A 271 53.38 -15.37 7.12
CA ASN A 271 53.75 -15.75 5.76
C ASN A 271 53.08 -14.83 4.74
N GLY A 272 53.88 -14.15 3.91
CA GLY A 272 53.41 -13.14 2.95
C GLY A 272 53.54 -11.70 3.42
N LEU A 273 54.03 -11.45 4.65
CA LEU A 273 54.52 -10.14 5.06
C LEU A 273 55.96 -9.93 4.56
N THR A 274 56.35 -8.66 4.40
CA THR A 274 57.78 -8.33 4.25
C THR A 274 58.52 -8.59 5.55
N LYS A 275 59.83 -8.78 5.45
CA LYS A 275 60.69 -8.99 6.61
C LYS A 275 60.53 -7.90 7.68
N GLU A 276 60.53 -6.63 7.27
CA GLU A 276 60.39 -5.50 8.21
C GLU A 276 59.04 -5.50 8.92
N GLU A 277 57.96 -5.84 8.20
CA GLU A 277 56.60 -5.88 8.76
C GLU A 277 56.44 -7.03 9.76
N ALA A 278 56.95 -8.22 9.44
CA ALA A 278 56.91 -9.37 10.33
C ALA A 278 57.73 -9.14 11.61
N LEU A 279 58.92 -8.51 11.48
CA LEU A 279 59.73 -8.12 12.65
C LEU A 279 59.02 -7.05 13.48
N ALA A 280 58.38 -6.06 12.85
CA ALA A 280 57.63 -5.04 13.56
C ALA A 280 56.51 -5.64 14.42
N ILE A 281 55.81 -6.67 13.94
CA ILE A 281 54.79 -7.39 14.73
C ILE A 281 55.46 -8.23 15.85
N ALA A 282 56.42 -9.09 15.49
CA ALA A 282 57.02 -10.04 16.43
C ALA A 282 57.86 -9.37 17.55
N GLN A 283 58.43 -8.20 17.28
CA GLN A 283 59.28 -7.44 18.22
C GLN A 283 58.58 -6.22 18.82
N GLY A 284 57.44 -5.79 18.25
CA GLY A 284 56.70 -4.62 18.73
C GLY A 284 56.11 -4.77 20.13
N SER A 285 56.14 -5.97 20.72
CA SER A 285 55.60 -6.27 22.04
C SER A 285 56.26 -7.49 22.65
N SER A 286 56.37 -7.50 23.98
CA SER A 286 56.84 -8.65 24.77
C SER A 286 55.91 -9.87 24.76
N PHE A 287 54.73 -9.78 24.14
CA PHE A 287 53.77 -10.89 24.07
C PHE A 287 54.37 -12.13 23.40
N TYR A 288 55.01 -11.97 22.23
CA TYR A 288 55.55 -13.09 21.47
C TYR A 288 56.73 -13.77 22.17
N SER A 289 57.62 -12.98 22.79
CA SER A 289 58.72 -13.52 23.59
C SER A 289 58.20 -14.31 24.80
N ASN A 290 57.14 -13.82 25.46
CA ASN A 290 56.54 -14.50 26.59
C ASN A 290 55.78 -15.77 26.18
N ALA A 291 54.98 -15.70 25.10
CA ALA A 291 54.12 -16.80 24.66
C ALA A 291 54.88 -17.98 24.06
N LEU A 292 56.01 -17.71 23.37
CA LEU A 292 56.83 -18.72 22.69
C LEU A 292 58.04 -19.17 23.53
N GLY A 293 58.50 -18.35 24.47
CA GLY A 293 59.69 -18.62 25.27
C GLY A 293 60.92 -18.89 24.38
N THR A 294 61.53 -20.06 24.54
CA THR A 294 62.70 -20.48 23.74
C THR A 294 62.43 -20.53 22.23
N HIS A 295 61.18 -20.75 21.81
CA HIS A 295 60.79 -20.79 20.38
C HIS A 295 60.72 -19.40 19.74
N TYR A 296 60.81 -18.32 20.53
CA TYR A 296 60.81 -16.96 20.01
C TYR A 296 62.03 -16.69 19.12
N GLN A 297 63.21 -17.17 19.52
CA GLN A 297 64.42 -17.03 18.69
C GLN A 297 64.28 -17.81 17.36
N THR A 298 63.62 -18.98 17.39
CA THR A 298 63.30 -19.76 16.20
C THR A 298 62.31 -19.04 15.27
N LEU A 299 61.39 -18.24 15.81
CA LEU A 299 60.51 -17.38 15.02
C LEU A 299 61.32 -16.26 14.34
N LEU A 300 62.15 -15.54 15.10
CA LEU A 300 62.96 -14.44 14.56
C LEU A 300 63.94 -14.93 13.48
N GLN A 301 64.58 -16.08 13.70
CA GLN A 301 65.45 -16.69 12.70
C GLN A 301 64.66 -17.04 11.44
N TRP A 302 63.50 -17.69 11.58
CA TRP A 302 62.66 -18.01 10.42
C TRP A 302 62.25 -16.77 9.63
N ILE A 303 61.85 -15.68 10.29
CA ILE A 303 61.52 -14.40 9.63
C ILE A 303 62.72 -13.88 8.83
N ASN A 304 63.92 -13.88 9.44
CA ASN A 304 65.13 -13.37 8.80
C ASN A 304 65.59 -14.19 7.60
N ASP A 305 65.36 -15.50 7.65
CA ASP A 305 65.85 -16.47 6.66
C ASP A 305 64.85 -16.70 5.52
N ASN A 306 63.55 -16.45 5.73
CA ASN A 306 62.48 -16.87 4.80
C ASN A 306 61.59 -15.73 4.27
N LEU A 307 61.59 -14.55 4.89
CA LEU A 307 60.81 -13.40 4.41
C LEU A 307 61.73 -12.38 3.72
N SER A 308 61.25 -11.85 2.59
CA SER A 308 61.96 -10.85 1.77
C SER A 308 61.66 -9.42 2.20
#